data_AF-A0A3N5N228-F1
#
_entry.id   AF-A0A3N5N228-F1
#
_cell.length_a   1.000
_cell.length_b   1.000
_cell.length_c   1.000
_cell.angle_alpha   90.00
_cell.angle_beta   90.00
_cell.angle_gamma   90.00
#
_symmetry.space_group_name_H-M   'P 1'
#
loop_
_entity.id
_entity.type
_entity.pdbx_description
1 polymer ?
#
loop_
_entity_poly.entity_id
_entity_poly.type
_entity_poly.pdbx_seq_one_letter_code
_entity_poly.pdbx_strand_id
1 'polypeptide(L)'
;IIGTSMLDAVQLFMDDPETEGIVMIGEIGGSMEPDAARWIRDHGTKPVVGFIAGQTAPKGRRMGHAGAIIGGTEDTAAAKMKIMRECGIHVVESPADIAKRMVEALNR
;
A
#
# COMPACT_ATOMS: atom_id res chain seq x y z
N ILE A 1 14.91 13.40 4.13
CA ILE A 1 13.82 13.40 5.14
C ILE A 1 12.53 13.22 4.37
N ILE A 2 11.77 12.17 4.67
CA ILE A 2 10.36 12.11 4.24
C ILE A 2 9.56 12.94 5.23
N GLY A 3 8.53 13.65 4.74
CA GLY A 3 7.61 14.40 5.60
C GLY A 3 6.67 13.43 6.31
N THR A 4 5.40 13.41 5.89
CA THR A 4 4.41 12.45 6.33
C THR A 4 4.72 11.05 5.78
N SER A 5 4.83 10.06 6.66
CA SER A 5 4.96 8.65 6.24
C SER A 5 3.60 8.08 5.82
N MET A 6 3.62 6.91 5.17
CA MET A 6 2.38 6.22 4.80
C MET A 6 1.58 5.81 6.04
N LEU A 7 2.27 5.36 7.11
CA LEU A 7 1.61 5.03 8.37
C LEU A 7 0.95 6.26 9.00
N ASP A 8 1.64 7.41 9.03
CA ASP A 8 1.07 8.65 9.57
C ASP A 8 -0.20 9.05 8.80
N ALA A 9 -0.16 8.99 7.47
CA ALA A 9 -1.33 9.31 6.63
C ALA A 9 -2.49 8.32 6.87
N VAL A 10 -2.18 7.02 6.95
CA VAL A 10 -3.18 5.98 7.23
C VAL A 10 -3.85 6.22 8.58
N GLN A 11 -3.09 6.56 9.62
CA GLN A 11 -3.65 6.85 10.95
C GLN A 11 -4.60 8.04 10.90
N LEU A 12 -4.20 9.14 10.26
CA LEU A 12 -5.04 10.33 10.11
C LEU A 12 -6.36 10.01 9.39
N PHE A 13 -6.32 9.25 8.29
CA PHE A 13 -7.52 8.84 7.56
C PHE A 13 -8.35 7.78 8.30
N MET A 14 -7.73 6.93 9.13
CA MET A 14 -8.44 5.97 9.96
C MET A 14 -9.25 6.69 11.04
N ASP A 15 -8.72 7.78 11.60
CA ASP A 15 -9.35 8.56 12.67
C ASP A 15 -10.40 9.57 12.16
N ASP A 16 -10.32 9.99 10.90
CA ASP A 16 -11.27 10.96 10.31
C ASP A 16 -12.67 10.36 10.11
N PRO A 17 -13.73 10.85 10.78
CA PRO A 17 -15.08 10.28 10.65
C PRO A 17 -15.71 10.42 9.24
N GLU A 18 -15.23 11.34 8.40
CA GLU A 18 -15.74 11.51 7.03
C GLU A 18 -15.11 10.54 6.03
N THR A 19 -13.96 9.95 6.36
CA THR A 19 -13.31 8.96 5.51
C THR A 19 -13.99 7.60 5.66
N GLU A 20 -14.57 7.08 4.57
CA GLU A 20 -15.24 5.78 4.54
C GLU A 20 -14.34 4.63 4.09
N GLY A 21 -13.25 4.91 3.37
CA GLY A 21 -12.31 3.91 2.87
C GLY A 21 -11.00 4.54 2.42
N ILE A 22 -9.91 3.76 2.43
CA ILE A 22 -8.56 4.25 2.14
C ILE A 22 -8.00 3.52 0.92
N VAL A 23 -7.47 4.28 -0.04
CA VAL A 23 -6.68 3.74 -1.15
C VAL A 23 -5.20 3.96 -0.87
N MET A 24 -4.45 2.88 -0.71
CA MET A 24 -3.02 2.89 -0.42
C MET A 24 -2.22 2.50 -1.67
N ILE A 25 -1.59 3.50 -2.31
CA ILE A 25 -0.77 3.31 -3.51
C ILE A 25 0.70 3.47 -3.14
N GLY A 26 1.46 2.40 -3.30
CA GLY A 26 2.89 2.36 -3.05
C GLY A 26 3.71 1.97 -4.27
N GLU A 27 5.01 1.78 -4.04
CA GLU A 27 5.98 1.39 -5.07
C GLU A 27 7.02 0.41 -4.53
N ILE A 28 7.94 -0.05 -5.39
CA ILE A 28 9.09 -0.85 -4.98
C ILE A 28 10.04 -0.05 -4.06
N GLY A 29 10.74 -0.74 -3.15
CA GLY A 29 11.74 -0.12 -2.27
C GLY A 29 11.20 0.26 -0.88
N GLY A 30 11.99 0.03 0.16
CA GLY A 30 11.64 0.37 1.55
C GLY A 30 10.53 -0.48 2.16
N SER A 31 10.06 -0.10 3.35
CA SER A 31 9.12 -0.90 4.17
C SER A 31 7.80 -0.18 4.50
N MET A 32 7.56 1.00 3.95
CA MET A 32 6.45 1.87 4.38
C MET A 32 5.08 1.22 4.22
N GLU A 33 4.82 0.53 3.11
CA GLU A 33 3.57 -0.17 2.85
C GLU A 33 3.42 -1.42 3.73
N PRO A 34 4.43 -2.31 3.85
CA PRO A 34 4.40 -3.38 4.86
C PRO A 34 4.17 -2.91 6.30
N ASP A 35 4.79 -1.81 6.72
CA ASP A 35 4.67 -1.27 8.07
C ASP A 35 3.25 -0.73 8.33
N ALA A 36 2.71 0.04 7.37
CA ALA A 36 1.33 0.50 7.41
C ALA A 36 0.35 -0.68 7.41
N ALA A 37 0.59 -1.71 6.59
CA ALA A 37 -0.27 -2.88 6.51
C ALA A 37 -0.34 -3.66 7.82
N ARG A 38 0.80 -3.88 8.48
CA ARG A 38 0.84 -4.53 9.80
C ARG A 38 0.05 -3.73 10.84
N TRP A 39 0.17 -2.40 10.82
CA TRP A 39 -0.61 -1.55 11.71
C TRP A 39 -2.12 -1.62 11.40
N ILE A 40 -2.51 -1.57 10.13
CA ILE A 40 -3.91 -1.72 9.68
C ILE A 40 -4.51 -3.05 10.13
N ARG A 41 -3.74 -4.16 10.06
CA ARG A 41 -4.22 -5.46 10.54
C ARG A 41 -4.65 -5.43 12.01
N ASP A 42 -3.89 -4.71 12.84
CA ASP A 42 -4.06 -4.71 14.28
C ASP A 42 -5.03 -3.62 14.78
N HIS A 43 -5.20 -2.52 14.02
CA HIS A 43 -5.95 -1.33 14.45
C HIS A 43 -7.00 -0.83 13.45
N GLY A 44 -7.00 -1.34 12.22
CA GLY A 44 -7.82 -0.82 11.13
C GLY A 44 -9.30 -1.08 11.32
N THR A 45 -10.10 -0.06 11.08
CA THR A 45 -11.57 -0.10 11.21
C THR A 45 -12.30 0.16 9.89
N LYS A 46 -11.56 0.56 8.85
CA LYS A 46 -12.09 0.94 7.53
C LYS A 46 -11.49 0.08 6.43
N PRO A 47 -12.22 -0.16 5.33
CA PRO A 47 -11.70 -0.92 4.20
C PRO A 47 -10.50 -0.19 3.57
N VAL A 48 -9.45 -0.96 3.28
CA VAL A 48 -8.25 -0.48 2.59
C VAL A 48 -8.04 -1.26 1.29
N VAL A 49 -7.90 -0.53 0.19
CA VAL A 49 -7.52 -1.08 -1.13
C VAL A 49 -6.09 -0.71 -1.42
N GLY A 50 -5.28 -1.70 -1.79
CA GLY A 50 -3.84 -1.54 -2.00
C GLY A 50 -3.41 -1.73 -3.45
N PHE A 51 -2.42 -0.97 -3.90
CA PHE A 51 -1.72 -1.21 -5.17
C PHE A 51 -0.24 -0.89 -5.02
N ILE A 52 0.63 -1.73 -5.61
CA ILE A 52 2.08 -1.49 -5.64
C ILE A 52 2.58 -1.39 -7.08
N ALA A 53 3.11 -0.23 -7.43
CA ALA A 53 3.77 0.01 -8.70
C ALA A 53 5.14 -0.68 -8.78
N GLY A 54 5.62 -0.94 -10.01
CA GLY A 54 6.95 -1.52 -10.23
C GLY A 54 7.02 -3.04 -10.20
N GLN A 55 5.89 -3.75 -10.40
CA GLN A 55 5.85 -5.22 -10.52
C GLN A 55 6.79 -5.78 -11.60
N THR A 56 7.03 -5.01 -12.66
CA THR A 56 7.91 -5.35 -13.79
C THR A 56 9.28 -4.66 -13.71
N ALA A 57 9.60 -4.00 -12.59
CA ALA A 57 10.84 -3.25 -12.46
C ALA A 57 12.06 -4.19 -12.42
N PRO A 58 13.13 -3.91 -13.18
CA PRO A 58 14.34 -4.71 -13.15
C PRO A 58 15.10 -4.53 -11.82
N LYS A 59 15.67 -5.62 -11.29
CA LYS A 59 16.46 -5.60 -10.06
C LYS A 59 17.66 -4.63 -10.17
N GLY A 60 17.96 -3.93 -9.08
CA GLY A 60 19.14 -3.05 -8.99
C GLY A 60 19.07 -1.77 -9.83
N ARG A 61 17.94 -1.46 -10.47
CA ARG A 61 17.74 -0.21 -11.20
C ARG A 61 16.87 0.74 -10.38
N ARG A 62 17.34 1.98 -10.21
CA ARG A 62 16.53 3.07 -9.64
C ARG A 62 15.48 3.50 -10.66
N MET A 63 14.21 3.52 -10.25
CA MET A 63 13.10 3.91 -11.10
C MET A 63 12.63 5.33 -10.80
N GLY A 64 13.27 6.34 -11.40
CA GLY A 64 12.84 7.75 -11.30
C GLY A 64 12.94 8.33 -9.89
N HIS A 65 11.96 8.01 -9.03
CA HIS A 65 11.94 8.35 -7.61
C HIS A 65 13.20 7.86 -6.89
N ALA A 66 13.72 8.69 -5.99
CA ALA A 66 14.98 8.41 -5.29
C ALA A 66 14.91 7.14 -4.42
N GLY A 67 13.72 6.81 -3.89
CA GLY A 67 13.46 5.64 -3.06
C GLY A 67 13.08 4.37 -3.83
N ALA A 68 12.77 4.47 -5.13
CA ALA A 68 12.32 3.34 -5.95
C ALA A 68 13.50 2.45 -6.39
N ILE A 69 14.13 1.78 -5.44
CA ILE A 69 15.19 0.82 -5.64
C ILE A 69 14.94 -0.42 -4.79
N ILE A 70 15.09 -1.61 -5.40
CA ILE A 70 14.96 -2.88 -4.69
C ILE A 70 16.30 -3.15 -3.98
N GLY A 71 16.36 -2.94 -2.66
CA GLY A 71 17.54 -3.16 -1.83
C GLY A 71 17.56 -4.54 -1.15
N GLY A 72 16.39 -5.08 -0.82
CA GLY A 72 16.21 -6.40 -0.21
C GLY A 72 15.13 -7.25 -0.88
N THR A 73 14.97 -8.51 -0.43
CA THR A 73 13.95 -9.43 -0.96
C THR A 73 12.52 -9.00 -0.64
N GLU A 74 12.34 -8.30 0.48
CA GLU A 74 11.04 -7.77 0.93
C GLU A 74 10.66 -6.45 0.24
N ASP A 75 11.61 -5.79 -0.43
CA ASP A 75 11.39 -4.51 -1.12
C ASP A 75 10.70 -4.67 -2.49
N THR A 76 10.54 -5.91 -2.94
CA THR A 76 9.91 -6.20 -4.22
C THR A 76 8.41 -5.93 -4.16
N ALA A 77 7.82 -5.52 -5.28
CA ALA A 77 6.37 -5.31 -5.36
C ALA A 77 5.60 -6.58 -4.96
N ALA A 78 6.05 -7.74 -5.43
CA ALA A 78 5.46 -9.03 -5.08
C ALA A 78 5.48 -9.31 -3.56
N ALA A 79 6.60 -9.04 -2.88
CA ALA A 79 6.71 -9.22 -1.44
C ALA A 79 5.79 -8.27 -0.67
N LYS A 80 5.81 -6.97 -1.02
CA LYS A 80 4.92 -5.97 -0.42
C LYS A 80 3.44 -6.34 -0.60
N MET A 81 3.03 -6.69 -1.83
CA MET A 81 1.66 -7.10 -2.13
C MET A 81 1.26 -8.35 -1.34
N LYS A 82 2.17 -9.32 -1.16
CA LYS A 82 1.92 -10.51 -0.34
C LYS A 82 1.67 -10.12 1.13
N ILE A 83 2.57 -9.33 1.73
CA ILE A 83 2.43 -8.88 3.13
C ILE A 83 1.13 -8.10 3.32
N MET A 84 0.82 -7.19 2.40
CA MET A 84 -0.42 -6.40 2.44
C MET A 84 -1.67 -7.28 2.41
N ARG A 85 -1.71 -8.31 1.55
CA ARG A 85 -2.83 -9.27 1.50
C ARG A 85 -2.96 -10.07 2.79
N GLU A 86 -1.84 -10.52 3.36
CA GLU A 86 -1.82 -11.23 4.65
C GLU A 86 -2.31 -10.36 5.82
N CYS A 87 -2.19 -9.04 5.68
CA CYS A 87 -2.70 -8.06 6.64
C CYS A 87 -4.17 -7.66 6.39
N GLY A 88 -4.87 -8.30 5.44
CA GLY A 88 -6.28 -8.04 5.16
C GLY A 88 -6.54 -6.87 4.19
N ILE A 89 -5.52 -6.29 3.57
CA ILE A 89 -5.71 -5.25 2.55
C ILE A 89 -6.21 -5.86 1.25
N HIS A 90 -7.19 -5.22 0.61
CA HIS A 90 -7.69 -5.59 -0.70
C HIS A 90 -6.71 -5.17 -1.79
N VAL A 91 -5.68 -5.99 -2.04
CA VAL A 91 -4.62 -5.66 -3.01
C VAL A 91 -5.05 -6.00 -4.45
N VAL A 92 -5.01 -5.01 -5.33
CA VAL A 92 -5.24 -5.17 -6.78
C VAL A 92 -3.92 -5.24 -7.56
N GLU A 93 -3.94 -5.95 -8.69
CA GLU A 93 -2.76 -6.12 -9.55
C GLU A 93 -2.63 -5.03 -10.60
N SER A 94 -3.76 -4.44 -11.01
CA SER A 94 -3.83 -3.34 -11.96
C SER A 94 -4.37 -2.08 -11.29
N PRO A 95 -3.80 -0.89 -11.56
CA PRO A 95 -4.37 0.36 -11.08
C PRO A 95 -5.79 0.62 -11.62
N ALA A 96 -6.15 0.00 -12.75
CA ALA A 96 -7.50 0.09 -13.32
C ALA A 96 -8.58 -0.56 -12.44
N ASP A 97 -8.20 -1.51 -11.58
CA ASP A 97 -9.13 -2.25 -10.73
C ASP A 97 -9.37 -1.58 -9.37
N ILE A 98 -8.63 -0.52 -9.03
CA ILE A 98 -8.71 0.16 -7.72
C ILE A 98 -10.14 0.62 -7.42
N ALA A 99 -10.76 1.33 -8.36
CA ALA A 99 -12.09 1.90 -8.16
C ALA A 99 -13.14 0.79 -7.97
N LYS A 100 -13.13 -0.22 -8.86
CA LYS A 100 -14.02 -1.38 -8.76
C LYS A 100 -13.87 -2.08 -7.41
N ARG A 101 -12.63 -2.33 -6.98
CA ARG A 101 -12.35 -3.00 -5.70
C ARG A 101 -12.80 -2.18 -4.50
N MET A 102 -12.68 -0.86 -4.54
CA MET A 102 -13.13 0.00 -3.44
C MET A 102 -14.65 -0.01 -3.32
N VAL A 103 -15.37 0.02 -4.45
CA VAL A 103 -16.84 -0.12 -4.46
C VAL A 103 -17.27 -1.45 -3.82
N GLU A 104 -16.62 -2.55 -4.21
CA GLU A 104 -16.84 -3.87 -3.59
C GLU A 104 -16.56 -3.87 -2.07
N ALA A 105 -15.45 -3.27 -1.65
CA ALA A 105 -15.05 -3.24 -0.24
C ALA A 105 -15.97 -2.38 0.64
N LEU A 106 -16.60 -1.34 0.05
CA LEU A 106 -17.60 -0.51 0.70
C LEU A 106 -19.01 -1.14 0.68
N ASN A 107 -19.19 -2.30 0.04
CA ASN A 107 -20.49 -2.93 -0.22
C ASN A 107 -21.49 -2.01 -0.95
N ARG A 108 -21.02 -1.30 -1.99
CA ARG A 108 -21.82 -0.39 -2.81
C ARG A 108 -22.01 -0.88 -4.24
#